data_AF-A0A2E2U5V8-F1
#
_entry.id   AF-A0A2E2U5V8-F1
#
_cell.length_a   1.000
_cell.length_b   1.000
_cell.length_c   1.000
_cell.angle_alpha   90.00
_cell.angle_beta   90.00
_cell.angle_gamma   90.00
#
_symmetry.space_group_name_H-M   'P 1'
#
loop_
_entity.id
_entity.type
_entity.pdbx_description
1 polymer ?
#
loop_
_entity_poly.entity_id
_entity_poly.type
_entity_poly.pdbx_seq_one_letter_code
_entity_poly.pdbx_strand_id
1 'polypeptide(L)'
;MLPFILLFISVSAAAEVLNYKNLNAVASLICQEVQNAMSAPGAESSDQLKIVSKFKQDKSITGESQFEIELSGTCNAALYLNQDKIELSSLGQEINLSFHSNKNKSKGSVGFYKVEVTYNKKNIERIELTNTLLGSTRIIEIESAQWSPNNMIFTTKPIKLKLKNGLEISEQNSILQVGSNLKVHNLWNFESFSCGSKLKREVCSKLINLI
;
A
#
# COMPACT_ATOMS: atom_id res chain seq x y z
N MET A 1 30.85 47.11 5.77
CA MET A 1 30.52 45.72 5.39
C MET A 1 29.21 45.35 6.06
N LEU A 2 28.11 45.23 5.31
CA LEU A 2 26.84 44.70 5.83
C LEU A 2 26.87 43.18 5.73
N PRO A 3 26.52 42.42 6.78
CA PRO A 3 26.34 40.99 6.66
C PRO A 3 25.05 40.69 5.88
N PHE A 4 25.21 39.99 4.76
CA PHE A 4 24.10 39.45 3.98
C PHE A 4 23.57 38.22 4.73
N ILE A 5 22.47 38.38 5.48
CA ILE A 5 21.79 37.25 6.12
C ILE A 5 21.00 36.53 5.03
N LEU A 6 21.53 35.39 4.58
CA LEU A 6 20.81 34.42 3.74
C LEU A 6 19.69 33.80 4.57
N LEU A 7 18.50 34.40 4.51
CA LEU A 7 17.25 33.79 4.93
C LEU A 7 16.95 32.64 3.97
N PHE A 8 17.40 31.44 4.32
CA PHE A 8 16.87 30.20 3.77
C PHE A 8 15.42 30.07 4.24
N ILE A 9 14.49 30.68 3.50
CA ILE A 9 13.07 30.36 3.60
C ILE A 9 12.94 28.95 3.02
N SER A 10 13.15 27.94 3.86
CA SER A 10 12.81 26.56 3.55
C SER A 10 11.29 26.50 3.42
N VAL A 11 10.81 26.76 2.20
CA VAL A 11 9.42 26.49 1.80
C VAL A 11 9.27 24.99 1.92
N SER A 12 8.85 24.55 3.10
CA SER A 12 8.56 23.16 3.38
C SER A 12 7.33 22.84 2.56
N ALA A 13 7.52 22.36 1.33
CA ALA A 13 6.43 21.86 0.50
C ALA A 13 5.68 20.84 1.35
N ALA A 14 4.42 21.16 1.68
CA ALA A 14 3.58 20.28 2.47
C ALA A 14 3.45 18.97 1.69
N ALA A 15 4.01 17.89 2.24
CA ALA A 15 3.88 16.56 1.67
C ALA A 15 2.39 16.19 1.70
N GLU A 16 1.78 16.12 0.52
CA GLU A 16 0.38 15.70 0.40
C GLU A 16 0.27 14.24 0.84
N VAL A 17 -0.51 13.98 1.89
CA VAL A 17 -0.73 12.63 2.45
C VAL A 17 -1.36 11.69 1.42
N LEU A 18 -2.20 12.25 0.55
CA LEU A 18 -2.89 11.56 -0.54
C LEU A 18 -1.99 11.47 -1.78
N ASN A 19 -0.78 10.97 -1.58
CA ASN A 19 0.14 10.65 -2.65
C ASN A 19 0.17 9.13 -2.84
N TYR A 20 0.45 8.69 -4.06
CA TYR A 20 0.35 7.29 -4.47
C TYR A 20 1.15 6.36 -3.57
N LYS A 21 2.34 6.79 -3.16
CA LYS A 21 3.22 6.03 -2.28
C LYS A 21 2.61 5.75 -0.91
N ASN A 22 2.08 6.78 -0.28
CA ASN A 22 1.44 6.64 1.01
C ASN A 22 0.19 5.75 0.93
N LEU A 23 -0.63 5.95 -0.10
CA LEU A 23 -1.84 5.16 -0.33
C LEU A 23 -1.53 3.68 -0.58
N ASN A 24 -0.43 3.36 -1.24
CA ASN A 24 0.04 1.98 -1.42
C ASN A 24 0.47 1.35 -0.09
N ALA A 25 1.14 2.10 0.77
CA ALA A 25 1.54 1.61 2.08
C ALA A 25 0.32 1.33 2.99
N VAL A 26 -0.72 2.16 2.89
CA VAL A 26 -2.02 1.92 3.53
C VAL A 26 -2.69 0.65 3.01
N ALA A 27 -2.80 0.50 1.70
CA ALA A 27 -3.39 -0.70 1.10
C ALA A 27 -2.61 -1.97 1.48
N SER A 28 -1.28 -1.88 1.54
CA SER A 28 -0.41 -2.99 1.99
C SER A 28 -0.70 -3.41 3.43
N LEU A 29 -0.87 -2.43 4.32
CA LEU A 29 -1.23 -2.67 5.72
C LEU A 29 -2.62 -3.31 5.83
N ILE A 30 -3.58 -2.84 5.05
CA ILE A 30 -4.92 -3.45 4.97
C ILE A 30 -4.83 -4.92 4.54
N CYS A 31 -4.10 -5.23 3.47
CA CYS A 31 -3.94 -6.61 3.00
C CYS A 31 -3.27 -7.50 4.05
N GLN A 32 -2.21 -7.02 4.73
CA GLN A 32 -1.57 -7.77 5.81
C GLN A 32 -2.57 -8.13 6.90
N GLU A 33 -3.42 -7.19 7.29
CA GLU A 33 -4.32 -7.40 8.42
C GLU A 33 -5.49 -8.31 8.06
N VAL A 34 -5.93 -8.30 6.81
CA VAL A 34 -6.84 -9.30 6.26
C VAL A 34 -6.16 -10.68 6.24
N GLN A 35 -4.90 -10.78 5.78
CA GLN A 35 -4.16 -12.05 5.77
C GLN A 35 -4.04 -12.63 7.18
N ASN A 36 -3.67 -11.80 8.15
CA ASN A 36 -3.55 -12.20 9.56
C ASN A 36 -4.89 -12.70 10.12
N ALA A 37 -6.00 -12.08 9.75
CA ALA A 37 -7.33 -12.50 10.19
C ALA A 37 -7.82 -13.79 9.52
N MET A 38 -7.35 -14.08 8.30
CA MET A 38 -7.74 -15.28 7.55
C MET A 38 -6.84 -16.49 7.83
N SER A 39 -5.60 -16.27 8.27
CA SER A 39 -4.64 -17.36 8.50
C SER A 39 -4.99 -18.09 9.80
N ALA A 40 -5.32 -19.38 9.69
CA ALA A 40 -5.45 -20.24 10.88
C ALA A 40 -4.08 -20.38 11.57
N PRO A 41 -4.02 -20.50 12.91
CA PRO A 41 -2.79 -20.84 13.62
C PRO A 41 -2.24 -22.17 13.06
N GLY A 42 -1.00 -22.16 12.54
CA GLY A 42 -0.34 -23.36 12.02
C GLY A 42 -0.39 -23.55 10.50
N ALA A 43 -0.84 -22.57 9.71
CA ALA A 43 -0.64 -22.60 8.26
C ALA A 43 0.87 -22.48 7.95
N GLU A 44 1.52 -23.62 7.67
CA GLU A 44 2.92 -23.67 7.32
C GLU A 44 3.19 -22.89 6.03
N SER A 45 3.99 -21.84 6.12
CA SER A 45 4.57 -21.19 4.97
C SER A 45 5.64 -22.11 4.37
N SER A 46 5.28 -22.90 3.36
CA SER A 46 6.30 -23.52 2.52
C SER A 46 7.12 -22.42 1.83
N ASP A 47 8.45 -22.58 1.73
CA ASP A 47 9.33 -21.65 1.01
C ASP A 47 8.88 -21.40 -0.44
N GLN A 48 8.12 -22.33 -1.00
CA GLN A 48 7.55 -22.31 -2.34
C GLN A 48 6.29 -21.45 -2.47
N LEU A 49 5.58 -21.18 -1.37
CA LEU A 49 4.38 -20.35 -1.38
C LEU A 49 4.78 -18.87 -1.24
N LYS A 50 4.43 -18.05 -2.22
CA LYS A 50 4.60 -16.59 -2.16
C LYS A 50 3.24 -15.91 -2.10
N ILE A 51 3.09 -15.00 -1.15
CA ILE A 51 1.91 -14.12 -1.04
C ILE A 51 2.25 -12.78 -1.68
N VAL A 52 1.41 -12.35 -2.61
CA VAL A 52 1.58 -11.13 -3.39
C VAL A 52 0.29 -10.30 -3.34
N SER A 53 0.43 -9.01 -3.06
CA SER A 53 -0.65 -8.02 -3.21
C SER A 53 -0.28 -7.01 -4.30
N LYS A 54 -1.28 -6.50 -5.02
CA LYS A 54 -1.12 -5.74 -6.26
C LYS A 54 -2.23 -4.69 -6.41
N PHE A 55 -1.88 -3.42 -6.64
CA PHE A 55 -2.86 -2.32 -6.73
C PHE A 55 -2.61 -1.38 -7.90
N LYS A 56 -3.68 -0.93 -8.57
CA LYS A 56 -3.75 0.18 -9.51
C LYS A 56 -4.24 1.44 -8.78
N GLN A 57 -3.77 2.61 -9.21
CA GLN A 57 -4.23 3.90 -8.69
C GLN A 57 -4.50 4.86 -9.84
N ASP A 58 -5.68 5.48 -9.83
CA ASP A 58 -6.12 6.45 -10.83
C ASP A 58 -6.50 7.77 -10.12
N LYS A 59 -5.94 8.90 -10.57
CA LYS A 59 -6.25 10.23 -10.03
C LYS A 59 -7.12 11.01 -11.00
N SER A 60 -8.26 11.50 -10.54
CA SER A 60 -9.18 12.35 -11.28
C SER A 60 -9.32 13.72 -10.61
N ILE A 61 -9.46 14.77 -11.42
CA ILE A 61 -9.71 16.14 -10.92
C ILE A 61 -11.22 16.31 -10.78
N THR A 62 -11.69 16.67 -9.59
CA THR A 62 -13.12 16.80 -9.26
C THR A 62 -13.56 18.24 -9.01
N GLY A 63 -12.62 19.20 -9.02
CA GLY A 63 -12.85 20.64 -8.92
C GLY A 63 -11.54 21.42 -9.01
N GLU A 64 -11.60 22.76 -8.91
CA GLU A 64 -10.43 23.65 -9.14
C GLU A 64 -9.18 23.30 -8.30
N SER A 65 -9.37 22.81 -7.08
CA SER A 65 -8.30 22.35 -6.19
C SER A 65 -8.61 21.00 -5.56
N GLN A 66 -9.52 20.25 -6.16
CA GLN A 66 -10.05 19.01 -5.60
C GLN A 66 -9.76 17.85 -6.54
N PHE A 67 -9.38 16.73 -5.96
CA PHE A 67 -9.16 15.50 -6.70
C PHE A 67 -9.63 14.30 -5.90
N GLU A 68 -9.78 13.22 -6.63
CA GLU A 68 -10.03 11.89 -6.12
C GLU A 68 -8.92 10.96 -6.59
N ILE A 69 -8.52 10.03 -5.73
CA ILE A 69 -7.65 8.91 -6.07
C ILE A 69 -8.41 7.63 -5.76
N GLU A 70 -8.67 6.86 -6.80
CA GLU A 70 -9.22 5.52 -6.69
C GLU A 70 -8.07 4.52 -6.67
N LEU A 71 -8.12 3.58 -5.73
CA LEU A 71 -7.19 2.48 -5.60
C LEU A 71 -7.97 1.17 -5.71
N SER A 72 -7.62 0.34 -6.67
CA SER A 72 -8.24 -0.97 -6.89
C SER A 72 -7.19 -2.05 -7.08
N GLY A 73 -7.52 -3.31 -6.82
CA GLY A 73 -6.64 -4.44 -7.11
C GLY A 73 -6.91 -5.66 -6.25
N THR A 74 -5.85 -6.39 -5.93
CA THR A 74 -5.91 -7.70 -5.29
C THR A 74 -4.96 -7.78 -4.10
N CYS A 75 -5.47 -8.16 -2.94
CA CYS A 75 -4.72 -8.51 -1.75
C CYS A 75 -4.46 -10.02 -1.69
N ASN A 76 -3.24 -10.39 -1.30
CA ASN A 76 -2.88 -11.73 -0.83
C ASN A 76 -3.15 -12.88 -1.83
N ALA A 77 -2.91 -12.64 -3.12
CA ALA A 77 -2.87 -13.72 -4.10
C ALA A 77 -1.72 -14.68 -3.73
N ALA A 78 -2.00 -15.97 -3.78
CA ALA A 78 -1.06 -17.01 -3.40
C ALA A 78 -0.48 -17.67 -4.65
N LEU A 79 0.84 -17.75 -4.74
CA LEU A 79 1.58 -18.31 -5.87
C LEU A 79 2.44 -19.47 -5.38
N TYR A 80 2.34 -20.63 -6.04
CA TYR A 80 3.32 -21.69 -5.89
C TYR A 80 4.46 -21.49 -6.89
N LEU A 81 5.68 -21.45 -6.36
CA LEU A 81 6.92 -21.45 -7.13
C LEU A 81 7.44 -22.88 -7.22
N ASN A 82 7.21 -23.51 -8.37
CA ASN A 82 7.93 -24.71 -8.74
C ASN A 82 9.11 -24.32 -9.64
N GLN A 83 10.21 -25.07 -9.63
CA GLN A 83 11.54 -24.71 -10.14
C GLN A 83 11.56 -23.95 -11.48
N ASP A 84 10.59 -24.19 -12.37
CA ASP A 84 10.39 -23.42 -13.61
C ASP A 84 8.98 -22.88 -13.88
N LYS A 85 8.03 -23.07 -12.98
CA LYS A 85 6.62 -22.68 -13.16
C LYS A 85 6.08 -21.90 -11.97
N ILE A 86 5.36 -20.83 -12.28
CA ILE A 86 4.57 -20.08 -11.30
C ILE A 86 3.11 -20.38 -11.55
N GLU A 87 2.48 -20.96 -10.55
CA GLU A 87 1.08 -21.37 -10.57
C GLU A 87 0.31 -20.55 -9.53
N LEU A 88 -0.80 -19.96 -9.97
CA LEU A 88 -1.70 -19.26 -9.08
C LEU A 88 -2.44 -20.30 -8.24
N SER A 89 -2.20 -20.30 -6.95
CA SER A 89 -2.88 -21.17 -5.99
C SER A 89 -4.21 -20.58 -5.50
N SER A 90 -4.27 -19.24 -5.38
CA SER A 90 -5.48 -18.53 -4.94
C SER A 90 -5.45 -17.10 -5.45
N LEU A 91 -6.62 -16.60 -5.86
CA LEU A 91 -6.81 -15.24 -6.36
C LEU A 91 -6.70 -14.18 -5.24
N GLY A 92 -6.78 -14.56 -3.96
CA GLY A 92 -6.75 -13.59 -2.86
C GLY A 92 -8.09 -12.86 -2.66
N GLN A 93 -8.06 -11.58 -2.31
CA GLN A 93 -9.24 -10.74 -2.05
C GLN A 93 -9.16 -9.44 -2.85
N GLU A 94 -10.23 -9.04 -3.52
CA GLU A 94 -10.28 -7.74 -4.20
C GLU A 94 -10.29 -6.60 -3.18
N ILE A 95 -9.58 -5.51 -3.47
CA ILE A 95 -9.55 -4.28 -2.69
C ILE A 95 -9.98 -3.10 -3.56
N ASN A 96 -10.82 -2.23 -3.00
CA ASN A 96 -11.26 -0.98 -3.62
C ASN A 96 -11.30 0.12 -2.54
N LEU A 97 -10.65 1.25 -2.76
CA LEU A 97 -10.61 2.40 -1.85
C LEU A 97 -10.68 3.71 -2.65
N SER A 98 -11.47 4.68 -2.18
CA SER A 98 -11.55 6.01 -2.81
C SER A 98 -11.14 7.09 -1.82
N PHE A 99 -10.18 7.93 -2.22
CA PHE A 99 -9.65 9.02 -1.42
C PHE A 99 -9.96 10.36 -2.05
N HIS A 100 -10.54 11.29 -1.28
CA HIS A 100 -10.83 12.64 -1.76
C HIS A 100 -10.00 13.67 -1.00
N SER A 101 -9.45 14.65 -1.72
CA SER A 101 -8.59 15.69 -1.13
C SER A 101 -9.33 16.67 -0.21
N ASN A 102 -10.66 16.72 -0.32
CA ASN A 102 -11.53 17.57 0.49
C ASN A 102 -12.20 16.83 1.67
N LYS A 103 -11.90 15.54 1.87
CA LYS A 103 -12.43 14.74 2.98
C LYS A 103 -11.29 14.29 3.89
N ASN A 104 -11.60 14.12 5.17
CA ASN A 104 -10.69 13.58 6.18
C ASN A 104 -10.88 12.07 6.41
N LYS A 105 -11.74 11.45 5.59
CA LYS A 105 -12.10 10.04 5.66
C LYS A 105 -12.29 9.47 4.27
N SER A 106 -11.74 8.28 4.07
CA SER A 106 -11.96 7.44 2.90
C SER A 106 -12.68 6.17 3.29
N LYS A 107 -13.50 5.66 2.37
CA LYS A 107 -14.22 4.40 2.54
C LYS A 107 -13.89 3.47 1.39
N GLY A 108 -14.01 2.19 1.65
CA GLY A 108 -13.90 1.15 0.63
C GLY A 108 -14.05 -0.24 1.23
N SER A 109 -13.48 -1.23 0.56
CA SER A 109 -13.61 -2.63 0.94
C SER A 109 -12.40 -3.46 0.54
N VAL A 110 -12.22 -4.58 1.26
CA VAL A 110 -11.32 -5.66 0.85
C VAL A 110 -12.00 -7.00 1.15
N GLY A 111 -12.36 -7.75 0.10
CA GLY A 111 -13.22 -8.93 0.26
C GLY A 111 -14.49 -8.61 1.05
N PHE A 112 -14.73 -9.34 2.14
CA PHE A 112 -15.86 -9.12 3.05
C PHE A 112 -15.61 -8.06 4.15
N TYR A 113 -14.51 -7.31 4.10
CA TYR A 113 -14.22 -6.26 5.07
C TYR A 113 -14.59 -4.88 4.51
N LYS A 114 -15.35 -4.09 5.27
CA LYS A 114 -15.46 -2.65 5.06
C LYS A 114 -14.22 -1.97 5.63
N VAL A 115 -13.66 -1.02 4.87
CA VAL A 115 -12.50 -0.24 5.26
C VAL A 115 -12.89 1.22 5.42
N GLU A 116 -12.51 1.83 6.54
CA GLU A 116 -12.51 3.28 6.71
C GLU A 116 -11.09 3.75 7.09
N VAL A 117 -10.57 4.72 6.34
CA VAL A 117 -9.25 5.32 6.61
C VAL A 117 -9.48 6.76 7.03
N THR A 118 -9.04 7.13 8.24
CA THR A 118 -9.11 8.50 8.74
C THR A 118 -7.74 9.16 8.60
N TYR A 119 -7.71 10.37 8.06
CA TYR A 119 -6.49 11.12 7.80
C TYR A 119 -6.76 12.62 7.85
N ASN A 120 -5.69 13.39 8.05
CA ASN A 120 -5.71 14.85 7.96
C ASN A 120 -4.72 15.29 6.88
N LYS A 121 -4.53 16.61 6.73
CA LYS A 121 -3.64 17.19 5.70
C LYS A 121 -2.17 16.76 5.83
N LYS A 122 -1.75 16.22 6.99
CA LYS A 122 -0.37 15.91 7.34
C LYS A 122 -0.11 14.42 7.56
N ASN A 123 -1.08 13.68 8.09
CA ASN A 123 -0.91 12.27 8.45
C ASN A 123 -2.18 11.42 8.20
N ILE A 124 -1.98 10.10 8.04
CA ILE A 124 -3.03 9.11 8.21
C ILE A 124 -3.03 8.69 9.67
N GLU A 125 -4.19 8.70 10.30
CA GLU A 125 -4.33 8.56 11.75
C GLU A 125 -4.69 7.12 12.13
N ARG A 126 -5.69 6.55 11.48
CA ARG A 126 -6.16 5.19 11.75
C ARG A 126 -6.85 4.55 10.57
N ILE A 127 -6.87 3.22 10.60
CA ILE A 127 -7.58 2.36 9.65
C ILE A 127 -8.53 1.48 10.45
N GLU A 128 -9.80 1.45 10.05
CA GLU A 128 -10.82 0.59 10.63
C GLU A 128 -11.21 -0.49 9.62
N LEU A 129 -11.13 -1.75 10.04
CA LEU A 129 -11.51 -2.92 9.25
C LEU A 129 -12.69 -3.60 9.94
N THR A 130 -13.86 -3.56 9.33
CA THR A 130 -15.06 -4.21 9.85
C THR A 130 -15.40 -5.43 9.01
N ASN A 131 -15.30 -6.62 9.59
CA ASN A 131 -15.75 -7.85 8.94
C ASN A 131 -17.28 -7.82 8.83
N THR A 132 -17.81 -7.76 7.61
CA THR A 132 -19.26 -7.62 7.40
C THR A 132 -20.06 -8.88 7.72
N LEU A 133 -19.40 -10.04 7.75
CA LEU A 133 -20.05 -11.32 8.08
C LEU A 133 -20.15 -11.51 9.59
N LEU A 134 -19.11 -11.11 10.34
CA LEU A 134 -19.01 -11.33 11.78
C LEU A 134 -19.37 -10.08 12.62
N GLY A 135 -19.44 -8.90 12.00
CA GLY A 135 -19.67 -7.62 12.68
C GLY A 135 -18.47 -7.15 13.53
N SER A 136 -17.37 -7.89 13.56
CA SER A 136 -16.17 -7.53 14.33
C SER A 136 -15.40 -6.39 13.66
N THR A 137 -15.04 -5.37 14.44
CA THR A 137 -14.21 -4.26 13.98
C THR A 137 -12.81 -4.35 14.59
N ARG A 138 -11.79 -4.20 13.75
CA ARG A 138 -10.40 -4.04 14.14
C ARG A 138 -9.93 -2.64 13.78
N ILE A 139 -9.29 -1.97 14.73
CA ILE A 139 -8.77 -0.61 14.56
C ILE A 139 -7.23 -0.69 14.58
N ILE A 140 -6.61 -0.10 13.57
CA ILE A 140 -5.16 0.01 13.42
C ILE A 140 -4.80 1.48 13.59
N GLU A 141 -4.11 1.78 14.68
CA GLU A 141 -3.67 3.13 15.02
C GLU A 141 -2.25 3.38 14.50
N ILE A 142 -2.06 4.46 13.75
CA ILE A 142 -0.77 4.83 13.18
C ILE A 142 -0.10 5.83 14.13
N GLU A 143 1.09 5.47 14.63
CA GLU A 143 1.81 6.29 15.63
C GLU A 143 2.61 7.40 14.95
N SER A 144 3.37 7.02 13.93
CA SER A 144 4.16 7.96 13.15
C SER A 144 4.34 7.44 11.74
N ALA A 145 4.30 8.36 10.78
CA ALA A 145 4.50 8.04 9.38
C ALA A 145 5.47 9.06 8.79
N GLN A 146 6.66 8.60 8.39
CA GLN A 146 7.53 9.37 7.52
C GLN A 146 7.09 9.08 6.08
N TRP A 147 6.11 9.88 5.66
CA TRP A 147 5.54 9.79 4.33
C TRP A 147 6.52 10.22 3.25
N SER A 148 6.34 9.68 2.05
CA SER A 148 7.12 10.16 0.91
C SER A 148 6.75 11.62 0.65
N PRO A 149 7.72 12.53 0.49
CA PRO A 149 7.42 13.93 0.19
C PRO A 149 6.94 14.13 -1.26
N ASN A 150 7.02 13.09 -2.10
CA ASN A 150 6.64 13.16 -3.50
C ASN A 150 6.04 11.84 -4.01
N ASN A 151 5.46 11.91 -5.21
CA ASN A 151 4.91 10.77 -5.94
C ASN A 151 5.96 10.03 -6.77
N MET A 152 7.26 10.31 -6.62
CA MET A 152 8.25 9.70 -7.51
C MET A 152 8.34 8.20 -7.26
N ILE A 153 8.31 7.44 -8.34
CA ILE A 153 8.42 5.98 -8.40
C ILE A 153 9.66 5.49 -7.61
N PHE A 154 10.80 6.17 -7.77
CA PHE A 154 12.04 5.88 -7.04
C PHE A 154 12.38 7.01 -6.06
N THR A 155 12.76 6.66 -4.83
CA THR A 155 13.25 7.61 -3.82
C THR A 155 14.42 6.96 -3.08
N THR A 156 15.46 7.73 -2.78
CA THR A 156 16.55 7.30 -1.90
C THR A 156 16.16 7.37 -0.42
N LYS A 157 15.05 8.04 -0.11
CA LYS A 157 14.48 8.14 1.24
C LYS A 157 13.27 7.19 1.36
N PRO A 158 13.37 6.07 2.10
CA PRO A 158 12.30 5.08 2.18
C PRO A 158 11.06 5.66 2.85
N ILE A 159 9.88 5.19 2.44
CA ILE A 159 8.67 5.33 3.25
C ILE A 159 8.91 4.53 4.53
N LYS A 160 8.67 5.14 5.69
CA LYS A 160 8.63 4.42 6.97
C LYS A 160 7.27 4.65 7.61
N LEU A 161 6.45 3.60 7.65
CA LEU A 161 5.29 3.57 8.53
C LEU A 161 5.67 2.86 9.81
N LYS A 162 5.41 3.49 10.95
CA LYS A 162 5.52 2.85 12.26
C LYS A 162 4.14 2.79 12.90
N LEU A 163 3.68 1.58 13.15
CA LEU A 163 2.45 1.33 13.87
C LEU A 163 2.68 1.47 15.38
N LYS A 164 1.62 1.76 16.17
CA LYS A 164 1.71 1.83 17.64
C LYS A 164 2.21 0.54 18.31
N ASN A 165 2.12 -0.60 17.60
CA ASN A 165 2.65 -1.88 18.07
C ASN A 165 4.13 -2.13 17.71
N GLY A 166 4.81 -1.13 17.11
CA GLY A 166 6.23 -1.20 16.75
C GLY A 166 6.54 -1.84 15.39
N LEU A 167 5.52 -2.33 14.65
CA LEU A 167 5.74 -2.84 13.29
C LEU A 167 6.15 -1.71 12.34
N GLU A 168 7.22 -1.95 11.58
CA GLU A 168 7.68 -1.06 10.53
C GLU A 168 7.36 -1.61 9.14
N ILE A 169 6.86 -0.73 8.26
CA ILE A 169 6.72 -1.02 6.82
C ILE A 169 7.78 -0.19 6.09
N SER A 170 8.54 -0.86 5.25
CA SER A 170 9.61 -0.24 4.45
C SER A 170 9.43 -0.52 2.97
N GLU A 171 9.74 0.48 2.13
CA GLU A 171 9.81 0.33 0.68
C GLU A 171 11.26 0.09 0.25
N GLN A 172 11.51 -0.97 -0.53
CA GLN A 172 12.77 -1.21 -1.22
C GLN A 172 12.51 -1.67 -2.65
N ASN A 173 13.09 -0.97 -3.64
CA ASN A 173 12.96 -1.29 -5.07
C ASN A 173 11.50 -1.57 -5.47
N SER A 174 10.58 -0.66 -5.12
CA SER A 174 9.17 -0.76 -5.50
C SER A 174 8.38 -1.88 -4.80
N ILE A 175 9.01 -2.58 -3.86
CA ILE A 175 8.41 -3.62 -3.03
C ILE A 175 8.24 -3.04 -1.63
N LEU A 176 7.00 -3.09 -1.12
CA LEU A 176 6.72 -2.80 0.27
C LEU A 176 6.85 -4.09 1.07
N GLN A 177 7.75 -4.11 2.04
CA GLN A 177 7.93 -5.20 2.97
C GLN A 177 7.24 -4.86 4.29
N VAL A 178 6.32 -5.72 4.71
CA VAL A 178 5.59 -5.63 5.97
C VAL A 178 6.10 -6.74 6.88
N GLY A 179 6.90 -6.38 7.91
CA GLY A 179 7.57 -7.36 8.76
C GLY A 179 8.52 -8.29 7.98
N SER A 180 8.67 -9.54 8.43
CA SER A 180 9.56 -10.52 7.79
C SER A 180 8.93 -11.28 6.61
N ASN A 181 7.59 -11.32 6.50
CA ASN A 181 6.91 -12.38 5.76
C ASN A 181 6.04 -11.92 4.57
N LEU A 182 5.58 -10.66 4.54
CA LEU A 182 4.74 -10.18 3.44
C LEU A 182 5.48 -9.21 2.52
N LYS A 183 5.34 -9.45 1.22
CA LYS A 183 5.78 -8.56 0.15
C LYS A 183 4.57 -8.06 -0.63
N VAL A 184 4.48 -6.74 -0.78
CA VAL A 184 3.43 -6.09 -1.57
C VAL A 184 4.07 -5.41 -2.77
N HIS A 185 3.57 -5.74 -3.96
CA HIS A 185 4.10 -5.29 -5.24
C HIS A 185 3.19 -4.18 -5.79
N ASN A 186 3.73 -2.97 -5.94
CA ASN A 186 2.97 -1.79 -6.35
C ASN A 186 2.95 -1.65 -7.89
N LEU A 187 1.78 -1.66 -8.56
CA LEU A 187 1.73 -1.57 -10.03
C LEU A 187 2.03 -0.20 -10.60
N TRP A 188 1.74 0.86 -9.85
CA TRP A 188 2.08 2.22 -10.27
C TRP A 188 3.60 2.37 -10.45
N ASN A 189 4.36 1.48 -9.80
CA ASN A 189 5.79 1.33 -9.91
C ASN A 189 6.21 0.22 -10.90
N PHE A 190 5.35 -0.79 -11.10
CA PHE A 190 5.62 -1.99 -11.89
C PHE A 190 5.47 -1.81 -13.40
N GLU A 191 4.49 -1.02 -13.86
CA GLU A 191 4.35 -0.72 -15.30
C GLU A 191 5.57 0.06 -15.83
N SER A 192 6.25 0.80 -14.94
CA SER A 192 7.45 1.59 -15.27
C SER A 192 8.76 0.79 -15.25
N PHE A 193 8.80 -0.37 -14.59
CA PHE A 193 10.05 -1.11 -14.32
C PHE A 193 10.00 -2.59 -14.68
N SER A 194 9.09 -2.98 -15.59
CA SER A 194 9.13 -4.22 -16.36
C SER A 194 9.78 -5.38 -15.59
N CYS A 195 9.06 -5.98 -14.64
CA CYS A 195 9.50 -7.23 -14.01
C CYS A 195 10.94 -7.16 -13.48
N GLY A 196 11.16 -6.54 -12.30
CA GLY A 196 12.49 -6.44 -11.69
C GLY A 196 13.25 -7.78 -11.77
N SER A 197 14.58 -7.72 -11.90
CA SER A 197 15.50 -8.80 -12.34
C SER A 197 15.40 -10.18 -11.67
N LYS A 198 14.51 -10.36 -10.69
CA LYS A 198 14.27 -11.60 -9.95
C LYS A 198 13.01 -12.37 -10.39
N LEU A 199 12.12 -11.79 -11.19
CA LEU A 199 10.92 -12.48 -11.69
C LEU A 199 11.00 -12.63 -13.22
N LYS A 200 10.63 -13.81 -13.75
CA LYS A 200 10.58 -14.03 -15.21
C LYS A 200 9.44 -13.17 -15.81
N ARG A 201 9.67 -12.54 -16.97
CA ARG A 201 8.73 -11.63 -17.66
C ARG A 201 7.33 -12.21 -17.88
N GLU A 202 7.25 -13.52 -18.13
CA GLU A 202 6.00 -14.28 -18.29
C GLU A 202 5.15 -14.29 -17.02
N VAL A 203 5.80 -14.34 -15.86
CA VAL A 203 5.15 -14.32 -14.54
C VAL A 203 4.56 -12.95 -14.28
N CYS A 204 5.32 -11.90 -14.59
CA CYS A 204 4.84 -10.54 -14.49
C CYS A 204 3.67 -10.28 -15.44
N SER A 205 3.68 -10.86 -16.64
CA SER A 205 2.56 -10.76 -17.58
C SER A 205 1.29 -11.46 -17.06
N LYS A 206 1.43 -12.64 -16.46
CA LYS A 206 0.31 -13.32 -15.77
C LYS A 206 -0.22 -12.50 -14.59
N LEU A 207 0.66 -11.94 -13.78
CA LEU A 207 0.28 -11.07 -12.66
C LEU A 207 -0.39 -9.78 -13.15
N ILE A 208 0.10 -9.18 -14.24
CA ILE A 208 -0.51 -8.02 -14.89
C ILE A 208 -1.96 -8.34 -15.28
N ASN A 209 -2.20 -9.49 -15.92
CA ASN A 209 -3.52 -9.95 -16.39
C ASN A 209 -4.48 -10.48 -15.30
N LEU A 210 -4.09 -10.48 -14.01
CA LEU A 210 -5.01 -10.81 -12.90
C LEU A 210 -5.89 -9.63 -12.47
N ILE A 211 -5.70 -8.46 -13.11
CA ILE A 211 -6.59 -7.29 -13.06
C ILE A 211 -7.23 -7.18 -14.44
#